data_AF-M3Y7H5-F1
#
_entry.id   AF-M3Y7H5-F1
#
_cell.length_a   1.000
_cell.length_b   1.000
_cell.length_c   1.000
_cell.angle_alpha   90.00
_cell.angle_beta   90.00
_cell.angle_gamma   90.00
#
_symmetry.space_group_name_H-M   'P 1'
#
loop_
_entity.id
_entity.type
_entity.pdbx_description
1 polymer ?
#
loop_
_entity_poly.entity_id
_entity_poly.type
_entity_poly.pdbx_seq_one_letter_code
_entity_poly.pdbx_strand_id
1 'polypeptide(L)' 'HIAVVYNPLAWTVTTFVTLTVGFSRVHVTDEFGQPVAAQVQESKEKENAYDLHVLTTIPGLSYQHYIIKRAQGTQGATPV' A
#
# COMPACT_ATOMS: atom_id res chain seq x y z
N HIS A 1 -7.37 -0.97 7.12
CA HIS A 1 -7.88 -1.75 5.97
C HIS A 1 -6.98 -2.95 5.78
N ILE A 2 -7.54 -4.07 5.31
CA ILE A 2 -6.78 -5.27 4.95
C ILE A 2 -6.91 -5.43 3.44
N ALA A 3 -5.80 -5.74 2.78
CA ALA A 3 -5.78 -6.11 1.37
C ALA A 3 -5.14 -7.49 1.22
N VAL A 4 -5.74 -8.33 0.38
CA VAL A 4 -5.23 -9.66 0.07
C VAL A 4 -5.07 -9.75 -1.44
N VAL A 5 -3.86 -10.06 -1.89
CA VAL A 5 -3.52 -10.09 -3.32
C VAL A 5 -3.12 -11.49 -3.70
N TYR A 6 -3.84 -12.07 -4.66
CA TYR A 6 -3.57 -13.41 -5.19
C TYR A 6 -2.75 -13.34 -6.47
N ASN A 7 -1.71 -14.14 -6.56
CA ASN A 7 -1.03 -14.42 -7.82
C ASN A 7 -1.49 -15.79 -8.38
N PRO A 8 -2.35 -15.82 -9.41
CA PRO A 8 -2.82 -17.07 -10.02
C PRO A 8 -1.77 -17.73 -10.92
N LEU A 9 -0.65 -17.06 -11.20
CA LEU A 9 0.38 -17.61 -12.07
C LEU A 9 1.21 -18.65 -11.32
N ALA A 10 1.75 -19.63 -12.05
CA ALA A 10 2.62 -20.66 -11.47
C ALA A 10 4.01 -20.13 -11.08
N TRP A 11 4.34 -18.87 -11.39
CA TRP A 11 5.64 -18.25 -11.13
C TRP A 11 5.52 -16.98 -10.29
N THR A 12 6.63 -16.61 -9.65
CA THR A 12 6.75 -15.39 -8.85
C THR A 12 6.65 -14.15 -9.71
N VAL A 13 5.86 -13.16 -9.26
CA VAL A 13 5.71 -11.86 -9.92
C VAL A 13 6.08 -10.75 -8.97
N THR A 14 6.83 -9.76 -9.47
CA THR A 14 7.01 -8.47 -8.81
C THR A 14 6.17 -7.43 -9.55
N THR A 15 5.20 -6.82 -8.87
CA THR A 15 4.24 -5.89 -9.50
C THR A 15 3.83 -4.77 -8.55
N PHE A 16 3.25 -3.71 -9.11
CA PHE A 16 2.54 -2.69 -8.36
C PHE A 16 1.09 -3.11 -8.15
N VAL A 17 0.68 -3.16 -6.89
CA VAL A 17 -0.73 -3.27 -6.49
C VAL A 17 -1.23 -1.87 -6.18
N THR A 18 -2.26 -1.42 -6.88
CA THR A 18 -2.87 -0.10 -6.69
C THR A 18 -4.17 -0.22 -5.91
N LEU A 19 -4.32 0.56 -4.85
CA LEU A 19 -5.51 0.61 -4.01
C LEU A 19 -5.92 2.06 -3.80
N THR A 20 -7.19 2.40 -4.06
CA THR A 20 -7.70 3.75 -3.75
C THR A 20 -8.10 3.83 -2.27
N VAL A 21 -7.50 4.76 -1.54
CA VAL A 21 -7.67 4.98 -0.10
C VAL A 21 -8.10 6.42 0.19
N GLY A 22 -8.75 6.65 1.34
CA GLY A 22 -9.22 7.97 1.74
C GLY A 22 -8.20 8.83 2.50
N PHE A 23 -6.92 8.45 2.55
CA PHE A 23 -5.91 9.13 3.39
C PHE A 23 -4.60 9.33 2.64
N SER A 24 -4.03 10.53 2.75
CA SER A 24 -2.76 10.91 2.11
C SER A 24 -1.53 10.28 2.74
N ARG A 25 -1.64 9.76 3.97
CA ARG A 25 -0.51 9.23 4.74
C ARG A 25 -0.87 7.87 5.32
N VAL A 26 -0.12 6.85 4.90
CA VAL A 26 -0.38 5.46 5.30
C VAL A 26 0.91 4.76 5.71
N HIS A 27 0.75 3.77 6.59
CA HIS A 27 1.74 2.74 6.85
C HIS A 27 1.19 1.41 6.33
N VAL A 28 1.99 0.73 5.51
CA VAL A 28 1.68 -0.60 4.98
C VAL A 28 2.62 -1.60 5.61
N THR A 29 2.08 -2.66 6.17
CA THR A 29 2.86 -3.79 6.67
C THR A 29 2.38 -5.09 6.04
N ASP A 30 3.26 -6.07 5.93
CA ASP A 30 2.90 -7.43 5.59
C ASP A 30 2.26 -8.18 6.77
N GLU A 31 1.99 -9.48 6.60
CA GLU A 31 1.41 -10.35 7.63
C GLU A 31 2.32 -10.57 8.84
N PHE A 32 3.63 -10.38 8.68
CA PHE A 32 4.61 -10.45 9.76
C PHE A 32 4.80 -9.10 10.47
N GLY A 33 4.08 -8.07 10.03
CA GLY A 33 4.19 -6.71 10.55
C GLY A 33 5.40 -5.93 10.03
N GLN A 34 6.10 -6.43 9.01
CA GLN A 34 7.24 -5.74 8.42
C GLN A 34 6.77 -4.61 7.50
N PRO A 35 7.41 -3.43 7.52
CA PRO A 35 7.05 -2.33 6.62
C PRO A 35 7.26 -2.72 5.15
N VAL A 36 6.27 -2.41 4.31
CA VAL A 36 6.35 -2.61 2.86
C VAL A 36 6.50 -1.27 2.17
N ALA A 37 7.36 -1.21 1.15
CA ALA A 37 7.54 -0.02 0.34
C ALA A 37 6.23 0.33 -0.39
N ALA A 38 5.75 1.55 -0.15
CA ALA A 38 4.53 2.03 -0.75
C ALA A 38 4.59 3.53 -1.03
N GLN A 39 3.90 3.95 -2.08
CA GLN A 39 3.80 5.34 -2.49
C GLN A 39 2.34 5.75 -2.53
N VAL A 40 2.03 6.94 -2.00
CA VAL A 40 0.69 7.54 -2.06
C VAL A 40 0.72 8.71 -3.02
N GLN A 41 -0.29 8.81 -3.89
CA GLN A 41 -0.49 9.92 -4.80
C GLN A 41 -1.96 10.36 -4.77
N GLU A 42 -2.26 11.58 -5.16
CA GLU A 42 -3.67 12.00 -5.34
C GLU A 42 -4.31 11.17 -6.45
N SER A 43 -5.54 10.72 -6.21
CA SER A 43 -6.25 9.93 -7.21
C SER A 43 -6.69 10.81 -8.37
N LYS A 44 -6.38 10.36 -9.59
CA LYS A 44 -6.81 11.04 -10.82
C LYS A 44 -8.27 10.76 -11.16
N GLU A 45 -8.83 9.70 -10.60
CA GLU A 45 -10.17 9.21 -10.93
C GLU A 45 -11.23 9.66 -9.91
N LYS A 46 -10.82 9.97 -8.67
CA LYS A 46 -11.75 10.30 -7.59
C LYS A 46 -11.27 11.47 -6.75
N GLU A 47 -12.13 12.47 -6.61
CA GLU A 47 -11.89 13.62 -5.73
C GLU A 47 -11.77 13.20 -4.26
N ASN A 48 -10.86 13.87 -3.53
CA ASN A 48 -10.57 13.62 -2.11
C ASN A 48 -10.22 12.14 -1.80
N ALA A 49 -9.57 11.49 -2.77
CA ALA A 49 -9.05 10.13 -2.64
C ALA A 49 -7.59 10.08 -3.09
N TYR A 50 -6.91 9.02 -2.68
CA TYR A 50 -5.50 8.83 -2.94
C TYR A 50 -5.25 7.42 -3.46
N ASP A 51 -4.39 7.28 -4.45
CA ASP A 51 -3.96 5.98 -4.96
C ASP A 51 -2.69 5.55 -4.21
N LEU A 52 -2.80 4.40 -3.55
CA LEU A 52 -1.72 3.72 -2.85
C LEU A 52 -1.13 2.66 -3.77
N HIS A 53 0.12 2.85 -4.18
CA HIS A 53 0.88 1.88 -4.95
C HIS A 53 1.83 1.12 -4.03
N VAL A 54 1.66 -0.19 -3.95
CA VAL A 54 2.53 -1.08 -3.17
C VAL A 54 3.35 -1.90 -4.15
N LEU A 55 4.68 -1.77 -4.11
CA LEU A 55 5.57 -2.63 -4.89
C LEU A 55 5.80 -3.92 -4.12
N THR A 56 5.46 -5.05 -4.71
CA THR A 56 5.54 -6.31 -3.98
C THR A 56 5.86 -7.51 -4.86
N THR A 57 6.45 -8.53 -4.25
CA THR A 57 6.80 -9.80 -4.86
C THR A 57 5.90 -10.89 -4.29
N ILE A 58 5.10 -11.51 -5.15
CA ILE A 58 4.13 -12.54 -4.77
C ILE A 58 4.55 -13.86 -5.43
N PRO A 59 4.84 -14.92 -4.64
CA PRO A 59 5.10 -16.25 -5.18
C PRO A 59 3.95 -16.75 -6.05
N GLY A 60 4.24 -17.70 -6.94
CA GLY A 60 3.22 -18.32 -7.77
C GLY A 60 2.19 -19.09 -6.94
N LEU A 61 0.93 -19.08 -7.38
CA LEU A 61 -0.21 -19.74 -6.73
C LEU A 61 -0.34 -19.40 -5.24
N SER A 62 0.02 -18.18 -4.86
CA SER A 62 0.06 -17.74 -3.47
C SER A 62 -0.61 -16.38 -3.26
N TYR A 63 -0.80 -16.04 -2.01
CA TYR A 63 -1.39 -14.78 -1.56
C TYR A 63 -0.36 -13.97 -0.77
N GLN A 64 -0.54 -12.66 -0.77
CA GLN A 64 0.09 -11.76 0.19
C GLN A 64 -0.98 -10.96 0.92
N HIS A 65 -0.81 -10.81 2.23
CA HIS A 65 -1.69 -10.01 3.08
C HIS A 65 -1.00 -8.72 3.48
N TYR A 66 -1.72 -7.61 3.33
CA TYR A 66 -1.25 -6.30 3.75
C TYR A 66 -2.21 -5.67 4.73
N ILE A 67 -1.63 -5.07 5.77
CA ILE A 67 -2.34 -4.25 6.74
C ILE A 67 -2.03 -2.80 6.43
N ILE A 68 -3.06 -2.04 6.08
CA ILE A 68 -2.96 -0.63 5.72
C ILE A 68 -3.55 0.21 6.85
N LYS A 69 -2.67 0.96 7.52
CA LYS A 69 -3.00 1.85 8.64
C LYS A 69 -2.81 3.30 8.21
N ARG A 70 -3.61 4.21 8.76
CA ARG A 70 -3.34 5.66 8.60
C ARG A 70 -2.08 6.00 9.40
N ALA A 71 -1.19 6.76 8.80
CA ALA A 71 -0.10 7.40 9.53
C ALA A 71 -0.65 8.65 10.22
N GLN A 72 -0.55 8.74 11.54
CA GLN A 72 -0.77 10.01 12.22
C GLN A 72 0.43 10.91 11.95
N GLY A 73 0.19 12.14 11.51
CA GLY A 73 1.24 13.14 11.43
C GLY A 73 1.36 13.87 12.76
N THR A 74 2.57 13.92 13.33
CA THR A 74 3.02 15.13 14.02
C THR A 74 3.08 16.24 12.99
N GLN A 75 2.12 17.16 13.03
CA GLN A 75 2.33 18.50 12.51
C GLN A 75 3.36 19.19 13.41
N GLY A 76 4.46 19.68 12.84
CA GLY A 76 5.35 20.60 13.53
C GLY A 76 6.83 20.40 13.24
N ALA A 77 7.31 21.04 12.18
CA ALA A 77 8.60 21.73 12.14
C ALA A 77 8.71 22.46 10.80
N THR A 78 8.08 23.63 10.71
CA THR A 78 8.54 24.69 9.79
C THR A 78 9.90 25.17 10.29
N PRO A 79 10.98 25.10 9.50
CA PRO A 79 12.16 25.90 9.76
C PRO A 79 11.79 27.36 9.53
N VAL A 80 11.98 28.19 10.56
CA VAL A 80 12.08 29.66 10.46
C VAL A 80 13.36 30.06 9.73
#